data_AF-A0A959GP63-F1
#
_entry.id   AF-A0A959GP63-F1
#
_cell.length_a   1.000
_cell.length_b   1.000
_cell.length_c   1.000
_cell.angle_alpha   90.00
_cell.angle_beta   90.00
_cell.angle_gamma   90.00
#
_symmetry.space_group_name_H-M   'P 1'
#
loop_
_entity.id
_entity.type
_entity.pdbx_description
1 polymer ?
#
loop_
_entity_poly.entity_id
_entity_poly.type
_entity_poly.pdbx_seq_one_letter_code
_entity_poly.pdbx_strand_id
1 'polypeptide(L)' 'MSAPRQNWQSKLGFILAASGSAIGLGNIVFFSSNAYQYGGGAFYLPYFVALFVMGMPIMMVEFGLGAL' A
#
# COMPACT_ATOMS: atom_id res chain seq x y z
N MET A 1 17.54 -11.40 -28.66
CA MET A 1 18.30 -10.37 -27.91
C MET A 1 17.40 -9.91 -26.77
N SER A 2 17.71 -10.29 -25.53
CA SER A 2 16.92 -9.87 -24.36
C SER A 2 17.17 -8.39 -24.12
N ALA A 3 16.13 -7.55 -24.22
CA ALA A 3 16.25 -6.13 -23.93
C ALA A 3 16.78 -5.93 -22.49
N PRO A 4 17.73 -5.01 -22.25
CA PRO A 4 18.19 -4.72 -20.90
C PRO A 4 17.02 -4.23 -20.04
N ARG A 5 16.81 -4.84 -18.87
CA ARG A 5 15.78 -4.40 -17.93
C ARG A 5 16.06 -2.95 -17.56
N GLN A 6 15.07 -2.08 -17.74
CA GLN A 6 15.17 -0.69 -17.29
C GLN A 6 15.22 -0.67 -15.76
N ASN A 7 16.33 -0.20 -15.22
CA ASN A 7 16.50 0.00 -13.79
C ASN A 7 16.03 1.40 -13.41
N TRP A 8 15.35 1.50 -12.27
CA TRP A 8 14.97 2.79 -11.71
C TRP A 8 16.23 3.57 -11.32
N GLN A 9 16.33 4.80 -11.82
CA GLN A 9 17.52 5.62 -11.61
C GLN A 9 17.66 6.12 -10.15
N SER A 10 16.54 6.17 -9.40
CA SER A 10 16.53 6.56 -7.99
C SER A 10 15.57 5.70 -7.18
N LYS A 11 16.06 5.21 -6.02
CA LYS A 11 15.28 4.46 -5.03
C LYS A 11 14.10 5.28 -4.50
N LEU A 12 14.30 6.59 -4.34
CA LEU A 12 13.23 7.51 -3.93
C LEU A 12 12.15 7.65 -5.00
N GLY A 13 12.55 7.72 -6.27
CA GLY A 13 11.59 7.78 -7.39
C GLY A 13 10.71 6.52 -7.47
N PHE A 14 11.30 5.35 -7.22
CA PHE A 14 10.57 4.09 -7.14
C PHE A 14 9.56 4.09 -5.98
N ILE A 15 9.99 4.48 -4.77
CA ILE A 15 9.12 4.53 -3.59
C ILE A 15 7.97 5.51 -3.80
N LEU A 16 8.25 6.69 -4.37
CA LEU A 16 7.22 7.69 -4.63
C LEU A 16 6.17 7.20 -5.64
N ALA A 17 6.62 6.61 -6.75
CA ALA A 17 5.73 6.04 -7.76
C ALA A 17 4.88 4.89 -7.18
N ALA A 18 5.49 3.99 -6.40
CA ALA A 18 4.77 2.91 -5.72
C ALA A 18 3.76 3.44 -4.69
N SER A 19 4.14 4.44 -3.89
CA SER A 19 3.23 5.07 -2.91
C SER A 19 2.06 5.78 -3.57
N GLY A 20 2.28 6.44 -4.71
CA GLY A 20 1.23 7.10 -5.48
C GLY A 20 0.24 6.10 -6.11
N SER A 21 0.73 4.92 -6.49
CA SER A 21 -0.13 3.81 -6.95
C SER A 21 -0.94 3.20 -5.79
N ALA A 22 -0.33 3.04 -4.62
CA ALA A 22 -0.96 2.44 -3.46
C ALA A 22 -2.02 3.35 -2.80
N ILE A 23 -1.85 4.67 -2.85
CA ILE A 23 -2.76 5.65 -2.26
C ILE A 23 -3.74 6.16 -3.32
N GLY A 24 -4.86 5.45 -3.49
CA GLY A 24 -5.94 5.84 -4.42
C GLY A 24 -7.02 6.75 -3.81
N LEU A 25 -7.85 7.34 -4.67
CA LEU A 25 -9.04 8.12 -4.28
C LEU A 25 -9.96 7.37 -3.29
N GLY A 26 -10.11 6.06 -3.50
CA GLY A 26 -10.91 5.22 -2.62
C GLY A 26 -10.38 5.15 -1.19
N ASN A 27 -9.05 5.19 -1.01
CA ASN A 27 -8.45 5.19 0.31
C ASN A 27 -8.60 6.54 1.04
N ILE A 28 -8.95 7.62 0.33
CA ILE A 28 -9.20 8.93 0.94
C ILE A 28 -10.69 9.06 1.27
N VAL A 29 -11.57 8.76 0.31
CA VAL A 29 -13.02 8.97 0.45
C VAL A 29 -13.67 7.89 1.30
N PHE A 30 -13.43 6.62 1.01
CA PHE A 30 -14.09 5.52 1.73
C PHE A 30 -13.49 5.31 3.11
N PHE A 31 -12.19 5.54 3.30
CA PHE A 31 -11.59 5.54 4.64
C PHE A 31 -12.23 6.59 5.55
N SER A 32 -12.39 7.82 5.06
CA SER A 32 -12.99 8.91 5.84
C SER A 32 -14.45 8.61 6.19
N SER A 33 -15.22 8.10 5.23
CA SER A 33 -16.62 7.72 5.45
C SER A 33 -16.76 6.55 6.45
N ASN A 34 -15.91 5.52 6.32
CA ASN A 34 -15.91 4.38 7.23
C ASN A 34 -15.44 4.77 8.63
N ALA A 35 -14.39 5.58 8.74
CA ALA A 35 -13.95 6.10 10.02
C ALA A 35 -15.08 6.85 10.72
N TYR A 36 -15.82 7.71 10.03
CA TYR A 36 -16.97 8.40 10.62
C TYR A 36 -18.09 7.44 11.05
N GLN A 37 -18.46 6.47 10.21
CA GLN A 37 -19.55 5.52 10.52
C GLN A 37 -19.22 4.54 11.66
N TYR A 38 -17.97 4.09 11.76
CA TYR A 38 -17.54 3.07 12.72
C TYR A 38 -16.92 3.67 14.00
N GLY A 39 -17.40 4.82 14.45
CA GLY A 39 -17.04 5.40 15.74
C GLY A 39 -15.80 6.31 15.73
N GLY A 40 -15.46 6.90 14.58
CA GLY A 40 -14.42 7.90 14.41
C GLY A 40 -13.04 7.38 14.83
N GLY A 41 -12.59 7.82 16.00
CA GLY A 41 -11.32 7.42 16.60
C GLY A 41 -11.23 5.92 16.92
N ALA A 42 -12.36 5.26 17.22
CA ALA A 42 -12.37 3.83 17.54
C ALA A 42 -12.04 2.94 16.34
N PHE A 43 -12.27 3.43 15.11
CA PHE A 43 -12.00 2.70 13.86
C PHE A 43 -10.50 2.44 13.63
N TYR A 44 -9.62 3.30 14.17
CA TYR A 44 -8.18 3.16 13.96
C TYR A 44 -7.60 1.88 14.58
N LEU A 45 -8.14 1.42 15.71
CA LEU A 45 -7.61 0.23 16.40
C LEU A 45 -7.74 -1.05 15.56
N PRO A 46 -8.93 -1.48 15.09
CA PRO A 46 -9.06 -2.63 14.21
C PRO A 46 -8.39 -2.38 12.85
N TYR A 47 -8.36 -1.14 12.35
CA TYR A 47 -7.67 -0.79 11.10
C TYR A 47 -6.16 -1.07 11.18
N PHE A 48 -5.49 -0.64 12.25
CA PHE A 48 -4.07 -0.93 12.44
C PHE A 48 -3.83 -2.43 12.61
N VAL A 49 -4.63 -3.12 13.39
CA VAL A 49 -4.50 -4.59 13.55
C VAL A 49 -4.60 -5.29 12.19
N ALA A 50 -5.58 -4.93 11.35
CA ALA A 50 -5.71 -5.48 10.00
C ALA A 50 -4.52 -5.11 9.10
N LEU A 51 -3.99 -3.89 9.21
CA LEU A 51 -2.80 -3.45 8.48
C LEU A 51 -1.56 -4.29 8.83
N PHE A 52 -1.34 -4.54 10.13
CA PHE A 52 -0.21 -5.34 10.61
C PHE A 52 -0.34 -6.83 10.28
N VAL A 53 -1.54 -7.39 10.42
CA VAL A 53 -1.78 -8.84 10.27
C VAL A 53 -2.03 -9.26 8.82
N MET A 54 -2.60 -8.38 7.98
CA MET A 54 -2.87 -8.70 6.57
C MET A 54 -2.13 -7.78 5.60
N GLY A 55 -2.17 -6.46 5.79
CA GLY A 55 -1.58 -5.50 4.85
C GLY A 55 -0.07 -5.73 4.61
N MET A 56 0.71 -5.76 5.69
CA MET A 56 2.16 -5.99 5.59
C MET A 56 2.54 -7.38 5.04
N PRO A 57 1.99 -8.50 5.53
CA PRO A 57 2.37 -9.81 5.00
C PRO A 57 1.96 -9.99 3.54
N ILE A 58 0.82 -9.44 3.11
CA ILE A 58 0.42 -9.46 1.70
C ILE A 58 1.43 -8.69 0.85
N MET A 59 1.81 -7.47 1.25
CA MET A 59 2.85 -6.72 0.53
C MET A 59 4.17 -7.49 0.46
N MET A 60 4.61 -8.12 1.56
CA MET A 60 5.83 -8.93 1.57
C MET A 60 5.75 -10.09 0.57
N VAL A 61 4.60 -10.74 0.45
CA VAL A 61 4.38 -11.83 -0.52
C VAL A 61 4.38 -11.29 -1.95
N GLU A 62 3.70 -10.17 -2.24
CA GLU A 62 3.69 -9.56 -3.57
C GLU A 62 5.08 -9.11 -4.02
N PHE A 63 5.85 -8.45 -3.14
CA PHE A 63 7.24 -8.08 -3.44
C PHE A 63 8.16 -9.29 -3.57
N GLY A 64 7.93 -10.35 -2.78
CA GLY A 64 8.70 -11.60 -2.87
C GLY A 64 8.44 -12.37 -4.17
N LEU A 65 7.18 -12.45 -4.59
CA LEU A 65 6.78 -13.09 -5.85
C LEU A 65 7.21 -12.26 -7.07
N GLY A 66 7.11 -10.93 -7.01
CA GLY A 66 7.56 -10.05 -8.08
C GLY A 66 9.09 -9.93 -8.23
N ALA A 67 9.85 -10.44 -7.26
CA ALA A 67 11.31 -10.49 -7.31
C ALA A 67 11.88 -11.81 -7.90
N LEU A 68 11.04 -12.83 -8.11
CA LEU A 68 11.38 -14.07 -8.84
C LEU A 68 11.22 -13.86 -10.36
#